data_AF-A0A7G1NFQ0-F1
#
_entry.id   AF-A0A7G1NFQ0-F1
#
_cell.length_a   1.000
_cell.length_b   1.000
_cell.length_c   1.000
_cell.angle_alpha   90.00
_cell.angle_beta   90.00
_cell.angle_gamma   90.00
#
_symmetry.space_group_name_H-M   'P 1'
#
loop_
_entity.id
_entity.type
_entity.pdbx_description
1 polymer ?
#
loop_
_entity_poly.entity_id
_entity_poly.type
_entity_poly.pdbx_seq_one_letter_code
_entity_poly.pdbx_strand_id
1 'polypeptide(L)'
;MSYEPKLAAALSGATLRQLSHWRRASGPKDAVLVPEISSERPILYSFRDVVALRICVQLREEASLQKIRRALNTLREDLGEWKHLSSYKLVAGPDTIYLAEPDHAVDLIKGGNVVIHQMVDVLAPFYKDGRSIPALLTPREHVAVDESVRGGEPVIQGTRIPASLQAGPGMTRCR
;
A
#
# COMPACT_ATOMS: atom_id res chain seq x y z
N MET A 1 -23.96 -9.55 16.35
CA MET A 1 -23.09 -9.87 17.51
C MET A 1 -22.02 -8.78 17.61
N SER A 2 -21.70 -8.32 18.80
CA SER A 2 -20.71 -7.26 19.06
C SER A 2 -19.52 -7.80 19.85
N TYR A 3 -18.36 -7.20 19.65
CA TYR A 3 -17.11 -7.56 20.31
C TYR A 3 -16.63 -6.40 21.18
N GLU A 4 -16.45 -6.66 22.47
CA GLU A 4 -15.82 -5.69 23.38
C GLU A 4 -14.32 -5.51 23.06
N PRO A 5 -13.68 -4.40 23.48
CA PRO A 5 -12.30 -4.11 23.12
C PRO A 5 -11.29 -5.21 23.51
N LYS A 6 -11.50 -5.88 24.66
CA LYS A 6 -10.64 -7.01 25.08
C LYS A 6 -10.75 -8.20 24.14
N LEU A 7 -11.97 -8.55 23.74
CA LEU A 7 -12.23 -9.67 22.84
C LEU A 7 -11.77 -9.34 21.41
N ALA A 8 -12.05 -8.12 20.92
CA ALA A 8 -11.58 -7.67 19.61
C ALA A 8 -10.05 -7.70 19.51
N ALA A 9 -9.34 -7.20 20.54
CA ALA A 9 -7.88 -7.26 20.63
C ALA A 9 -7.35 -8.70 20.56
N ALA A 10 -7.92 -9.60 21.38
CA ALA A 10 -7.51 -11.00 21.42
C ALA A 10 -7.73 -11.71 20.07
N LEU A 11 -8.87 -11.49 19.41
CA LEU A 11 -9.20 -12.14 18.14
C LEU A 11 -8.48 -11.52 16.93
N SER A 12 -8.10 -10.25 17.00
CA SER A 12 -7.40 -9.58 15.91
C SER A 12 -5.87 -9.65 15.99
N GLY A 13 -5.32 -9.97 17.17
CA GLY A 13 -3.88 -9.88 17.45
C GLY A 13 -3.39 -8.46 17.73
N ALA A 14 -4.29 -7.49 17.85
CA ALA A 14 -3.93 -6.11 18.19
C ALA A 14 -3.91 -5.92 19.71
N THR A 15 -3.05 -5.04 20.21
CA THR A 15 -3.08 -4.59 21.61
C THR A 15 -4.23 -3.61 21.84
N LEU A 16 -4.71 -3.50 23.09
CA LEU A 16 -5.70 -2.48 23.48
C LEU A 16 -5.22 -1.05 23.16
N ARG A 17 -3.91 -0.81 23.23
CA ARG A 17 -3.30 0.48 22.87
C ARG A 17 -3.38 0.73 21.37
N GLN A 18 -3.09 -0.28 20.53
CA GLN A 18 -3.29 -0.18 19.08
C GLN A 18 -4.75 0.10 18.73
N LEU A 19 -5.72 -0.61 19.31
CA LEU A 19 -7.15 -0.32 19.10
C LEU A 19 -7.51 1.11 19.46
N SER A 20 -7.03 1.59 20.61
CA SER A 20 -7.25 2.95 21.08
C SER A 20 -6.59 4.01 20.21
N HIS A 21 -5.43 3.70 19.62
CA HIS A 21 -4.70 4.60 18.74
C HIS A 21 -5.30 4.61 17.32
N TRP A 22 -5.68 3.46 16.78
CA TRP A 22 -6.25 3.32 15.43
C TRP A 22 -7.65 3.92 15.30
N ARG A 23 -8.44 3.88 16.39
CA ARG A 23 -9.72 4.57 16.47
C ARG A 23 -9.57 6.08 16.65
N ARG A 24 -8.49 6.54 17.27
CA ARG A 24 -8.24 7.97 17.49
C ARG A 24 -7.62 8.58 16.24
N ALA A 25 -8.45 9.33 15.52
CA ALA A 25 -8.00 10.21 14.46
C ALA A 25 -7.28 11.42 15.10
N SER A 26 -6.06 11.75 14.67
CA SER A 26 -5.41 13.03 14.98
C SER A 26 -5.98 14.19 14.15
N GLY A 27 -6.86 13.88 13.20
CA GLY A 27 -7.67 14.77 12.38
C GLY A 27 -8.76 13.97 11.67
N PRO A 28 -9.71 14.61 10.96
CA PRO A 28 -10.93 13.97 10.43
C PRO A 28 -10.73 12.75 9.53
N LYS A 29 -9.52 12.52 9.00
CA LYS A 29 -9.19 11.47 8.03
C LYS A 29 -8.13 10.45 8.52
N ASP A 30 -7.68 10.56 9.76
CA ASP A 30 -6.51 9.80 10.25
C ASP A 30 -6.83 8.48 10.97
N ALA A 31 -8.11 8.22 11.23
CA ALA A 31 -8.52 6.97 11.85
C ALA A 31 -8.30 5.83 10.86
N VAL A 32 -7.55 4.82 11.31
CA VAL A 32 -7.34 3.59 10.54
C VAL A 32 -8.64 2.80 10.50
N LEU A 33 -9.34 2.72 11.64
CA LEU A 33 -10.63 2.04 11.76
C LEU A 33 -11.50 2.75 12.79
N VAL A 34 -12.72 3.08 12.42
CA VAL A 34 -13.78 3.53 13.34
C VAL A 34 -14.74 2.36 13.53
N PRO A 35 -15.02 1.92 14.78
CA PRO A 35 -15.91 0.79 15.01
C PRO A 35 -17.31 1.04 14.43
N GLU A 36 -17.87 0.03 13.74
CA GLU A 36 -19.18 0.15 13.09
C GLU A 36 -20.35 0.17 14.10
N ILE A 37 -20.22 -0.51 15.25
CA ILE A 37 -21.33 -0.66 16.21
C ILE A 37 -21.38 0.51 17.19
N SER A 38 -20.25 0.82 17.84
CA SER A 38 -20.18 1.96 18.75
C SER A 38 -18.75 2.49 18.85
N SER A 39 -18.56 3.73 18.42
CA SER A 39 -17.30 4.46 18.50
C SER A 39 -17.12 5.23 19.82
N GLU A 40 -18.21 5.44 20.56
CA GLU A 40 -18.26 6.07 21.89
C GLU A 40 -18.48 5.02 22.99
N ARG A 41 -18.31 5.39 24.27
CA ARG A 41 -18.41 4.39 25.35
C ARG A 41 -19.86 3.92 25.56
N PRO A 42 -20.12 2.60 25.62
CA PRO A 42 -19.15 1.49 25.48
C PRO A 42 -18.73 1.27 24.02
N ILE A 43 -17.41 1.14 23.79
CA ILE A 43 -16.86 0.92 22.45
C ILE A 43 -17.13 -0.52 22.04
N LEU A 44 -17.77 -0.72 20.89
CA LEU A 44 -18.17 -2.04 20.39
C LEU A 44 -17.78 -2.20 18.93
N TYR A 45 -17.18 -3.35 18.62
CA TYR A 45 -16.74 -3.70 17.27
C TYR A 45 -17.69 -4.72 16.64
N SER A 46 -17.85 -4.67 15.33
CA SER A 46 -18.50 -5.71 14.53
C SER A 46 -17.53 -6.85 14.21
N PHE A 47 -18.03 -7.94 13.61
CA PHE A 47 -17.14 -8.98 13.08
C PHE A 47 -16.26 -8.43 11.95
N ARG A 48 -16.82 -7.55 11.10
CA ARG A 48 -16.08 -6.90 10.00
C ARG A 48 -14.96 -6.05 10.55
N ASP A 49 -15.20 -5.32 11.64
CA ASP A 49 -14.16 -4.56 12.33
C ASP A 49 -13.00 -5.46 12.78
N VAL A 50 -13.29 -6.63 13.36
CA VAL A 50 -12.26 -7.59 13.77
C VAL A 50 -11.43 -8.07 12.56
N VAL A 51 -12.07 -8.35 11.42
CA VAL A 51 -11.36 -8.68 10.17
C VAL A 51 -10.48 -7.52 9.70
N ALA A 52 -11.01 -6.30 9.70
CA ALA A 52 -10.26 -5.10 9.34
C ALA A 52 -9.04 -4.87 10.26
N LEU A 53 -9.19 -5.13 11.57
CA LEU A 53 -8.09 -5.08 12.54
C LEU A 53 -7.02 -6.12 12.23
N ARG A 54 -7.38 -7.34 11.81
CA ARG A 54 -6.42 -8.38 11.40
C ARG A 54 -5.62 -7.95 10.17
N ILE A 55 -6.30 -7.36 9.17
CA ILE A 55 -5.64 -6.77 8.00
C ILE A 55 -4.63 -5.71 8.45
N CYS A 56 -5.04 -4.81 9.35
CA CYS A 56 -4.16 -3.76 9.86
C CYS A 56 -2.95 -4.32 10.63
N VAL A 57 -3.14 -5.34 11.46
CA VAL A 57 -2.04 -6.01 12.18
C VAL A 57 -1.07 -6.64 11.18
N GLN A 58 -1.57 -7.39 10.19
CA GLN A 58 -0.72 -8.02 9.18
C GLN A 58 0.08 -7.00 8.36
N LEU A 59 -0.56 -5.90 7.93
CA LEU A 59 0.15 -4.82 7.23
C LEU A 59 1.22 -4.15 8.11
N ARG A 60 1.03 -4.12 9.43
CA ARG A 60 1.97 -3.47 10.36
C ARG A 60 3.27 -4.23 10.57
N GLU A 61 3.32 -5.53 10.23
CA GLU A 61 4.55 -6.32 10.23
C GLU A 61 5.54 -5.82 9.17
N GLU A 62 5.03 -5.35 8.03
CA GLU A 62 5.83 -5.00 6.84
C GLU A 62 5.83 -3.48 6.53
N ALA A 63 4.80 -2.74 6.97
CA ALA A 63 4.59 -1.35 6.60
C ALA A 63 4.34 -0.42 7.81
N SER A 64 4.89 0.80 7.76
CA SER A 64 4.69 1.83 8.80
C SER A 64 3.22 2.24 8.94
N LEU A 65 2.78 2.67 10.14
CA LEU A 65 1.40 3.15 10.33
C LEU A 65 1.06 4.35 9.45
N GLN A 66 2.04 5.23 9.19
CA GLN A 66 1.88 6.36 8.27
C GLN A 66 1.67 5.89 6.83
N LYS A 67 2.42 4.85 6.39
CA LYS A 67 2.24 4.24 5.07
C LYS A 67 0.84 3.63 4.94
N ILE A 68 0.35 2.93 5.97
CA ILE A 68 -1.03 2.39 6.00
C ILE A 68 -2.06 3.52 5.90
N ARG A 69 -1.93 4.60 6.70
CA ARG A 69 -2.86 5.75 6.62
C ARG A 69 -2.88 6.36 5.23
N ARG A 70 -1.71 6.55 4.60
CA ARG A 70 -1.62 7.06 3.23
C ARG A 70 -2.32 6.15 2.23
N ALA A 71 -2.10 4.83 2.31
CA ALA A 71 -2.77 3.86 1.44
C ALA A 71 -4.30 3.88 1.61
N LEU A 72 -4.79 3.97 2.86
CA LEU A 72 -6.23 4.08 3.13
C LEU A 72 -6.83 5.39 2.61
N ASN A 73 -6.06 6.48 2.63
CA ASN A 73 -6.49 7.75 2.04
C ASN A 73 -6.57 7.64 0.52
N THR A 74 -5.55 7.08 -0.15
CA THR A 74 -5.61 6.83 -1.60
C THR A 74 -6.77 5.92 -1.99
N LEU A 75 -7.02 4.86 -1.23
CA LEU A 75 -8.18 3.97 -1.45
C LEU A 75 -9.51 4.75 -1.40
N ARG A 76 -9.67 5.67 -0.46
CA ARG A 76 -10.92 6.42 -0.27
C ARG A 76 -11.06 7.61 -1.19
N GLU A 77 -10.02 8.42 -1.29
CA GLU A 77 -10.05 9.73 -1.96
C GLU A 77 -9.74 9.62 -3.46
N ASP A 78 -8.71 8.84 -3.82
CA ASP A 78 -8.26 8.74 -5.21
C ASP A 78 -9.06 7.68 -5.98
N LEU A 79 -9.31 6.52 -5.35
CA LEU A 79 -10.05 5.41 -5.97
C LEU A 79 -11.57 5.45 -5.69
N GLY A 80 -12.03 6.27 -4.74
CA GLY A 80 -13.45 6.36 -4.40
C GLY A 80 -14.03 5.11 -3.72
N GLU A 81 -13.17 4.25 -3.16
CA GLU A 81 -13.55 2.96 -2.58
C GLU A 81 -13.87 3.09 -1.08
N TRP A 82 -15.12 3.46 -0.77
CA TRP A 82 -15.59 3.74 0.60
C TRP A 82 -16.18 2.55 1.36
N LYS A 83 -16.15 1.33 0.79
CA LYS A 83 -16.63 0.13 1.49
C LYS A 83 -15.80 -0.12 2.75
N HIS A 84 -16.36 -0.93 3.65
CA HIS A 84 -15.66 -1.33 4.86
C HIS A 84 -14.36 -2.07 4.53
N LEU A 85 -13.29 -1.81 5.30
CA LEU A 85 -11.94 -2.33 5.04
C LEU A 85 -11.87 -3.86 4.91
N SER A 86 -12.75 -4.57 5.62
CA SER A 86 -12.88 -6.03 5.53
C SER A 86 -13.25 -6.55 4.13
N SER A 87 -13.68 -5.67 3.22
CA SER A 87 -14.13 -6.02 1.87
C SER A 87 -12.98 -5.98 0.86
N TYR A 88 -11.81 -5.50 1.26
CA TYR A 88 -10.64 -5.37 0.39
C TYR A 88 -9.55 -6.36 0.79
N LYS A 89 -8.77 -6.79 -0.19
CA LYS A 89 -7.55 -7.58 0.02
C LYS A 89 -6.35 -6.65 -0.10
N LEU A 90 -5.86 -6.15 1.03
CA LEU A 90 -4.66 -5.33 1.06
C LEU A 90 -3.41 -6.19 1.31
N VAL A 91 -2.36 -5.96 0.54
CA VAL A 91 -1.10 -6.71 0.62
C VAL A 91 0.06 -5.74 0.75
N ALA A 92 0.91 -5.93 1.77
CA ALA A 92 2.16 -5.16 1.89
C ALA A 92 3.19 -5.68 0.89
N GLY A 93 3.86 -4.77 0.19
CA GLY A 93 5.07 -5.05 -0.59
C GLY A 93 6.27 -4.30 -0.02
N PRO A 94 7.48 -4.47 -0.60
CA PRO A 94 8.72 -3.91 -0.05
C PRO A 94 8.64 -2.40 0.22
N ASP A 95 8.06 -1.65 -0.73
CA ASP A 95 7.95 -0.19 -0.63
C ASP A 95 6.53 0.36 -0.80
N THR A 96 5.52 -0.50 -0.87
CA THR A 96 4.13 -0.08 -1.12
C THR A 96 3.08 -0.96 -0.43
N ILE A 97 1.82 -0.59 -0.56
CA ILE A 97 0.66 -1.40 -0.17
C ILE A 97 -0.21 -1.52 -1.42
N TYR A 98 -0.57 -2.75 -1.78
CA TYR A 98 -1.41 -3.04 -2.93
C TYR A 98 -2.85 -3.33 -2.50
N LEU A 99 -3.82 -2.84 -3.27
CA LEU A 99 -5.17 -3.39 -3.33
C LEU A 99 -5.16 -4.53 -4.35
N ALA A 100 -5.31 -5.77 -3.90
CA ALA A 100 -5.36 -6.93 -4.77
C ALA A 100 -6.81 -7.25 -5.18
N GLU A 101 -7.04 -7.28 -6.48
CA GLU A 101 -8.25 -7.78 -7.13
C GLU A 101 -7.95 -9.13 -7.81
N PRO A 102 -8.96 -9.88 -8.29
CA PRO A 102 -8.74 -11.20 -8.89
C PRO A 102 -7.73 -11.18 -10.04
N ASP A 103 -7.77 -10.16 -10.88
CA ASP A 103 -7.00 -10.13 -12.14
C ASP A 103 -5.86 -9.09 -12.12
N HIS A 104 -5.85 -8.18 -11.15
CA HIS A 104 -4.87 -7.10 -11.07
C HIS A 104 -4.67 -6.64 -9.61
N ALA A 105 -3.66 -5.82 -9.40
CA ALA A 105 -3.36 -5.18 -8.13
C ALA A 105 -3.09 -3.70 -8.35
N VAL A 106 -3.56 -2.84 -7.46
CA VAL A 106 -3.42 -1.39 -7.55
C VAL A 106 -2.45 -0.89 -6.48
N ASP A 107 -1.41 -0.14 -6.87
CA ASP A 107 -0.46 0.46 -5.92
C ASP A 107 -1.09 1.66 -5.20
N LEU A 108 -1.34 1.54 -3.88
CA LEU A 108 -2.01 2.57 -3.08
C LEU A 108 -1.07 3.66 -2.55
N ILE A 109 0.25 3.59 -2.80
CA ILE A 109 1.21 4.60 -2.34
C ILE A 109 1.73 5.47 -3.49
N LYS A 110 1.94 4.85 -4.66
CA LYS A 110 2.48 5.50 -5.85
C LYS A 110 1.41 6.07 -6.79
N GLY A 111 0.14 6.12 -6.37
CA GLY A 111 -0.92 6.84 -7.09
C GLY A 111 -1.76 5.98 -8.03
N GLY A 112 -1.97 4.70 -7.70
CA GLY A 112 -3.03 3.90 -8.33
C GLY A 112 -2.62 3.14 -9.59
N ASN A 113 -1.32 2.96 -9.86
CA ASN A 113 -0.89 2.17 -11.02
C ASN A 113 -1.41 0.73 -10.92
N VAL A 114 -2.12 0.29 -11.95
CA VAL A 114 -2.71 -1.04 -12.06
C VAL A 114 -1.66 -2.02 -12.58
N VAL A 115 -1.28 -2.98 -11.76
CA VAL A 115 -0.41 -4.10 -12.12
C VAL A 115 -1.28 -5.33 -12.36
N ILE A 116 -1.44 -5.75 -13.61
CA ILE A 116 -2.15 -7.00 -13.93
C ILE A 116 -1.38 -8.18 -13.30
N HIS A 117 -2.06 -9.14 -12.68
CA HIS A 117 -1.39 -10.27 -12.01
C HIS A 117 -0.49 -11.08 -12.96
N GLN A 118 -0.87 -11.18 -14.24
CA GLN A 118 -0.04 -11.75 -15.33
C GLN A 118 1.15 -10.85 -15.73
N MET A 119 1.08 -9.55 -15.44
CA MET A 119 2.19 -8.61 -15.63
C MET A 119 3.19 -8.60 -14.48
N VAL A 120 2.89 -9.14 -13.29
CA VAL A 120 3.89 -9.18 -12.20
C VAL A 120 5.15 -9.90 -12.67
N ASP A 121 5.01 -11.01 -13.41
CA ASP A 121 6.14 -11.72 -14.03
C ASP A 121 6.84 -10.89 -15.12
N VAL A 122 6.08 -10.09 -15.88
CA VAL A 122 6.61 -9.19 -16.93
C VAL A 122 7.37 -8.00 -16.32
N LEU A 123 6.95 -7.51 -15.16
CA LEU A 123 7.53 -6.37 -14.46
C LEU A 123 8.66 -6.77 -13.51
N ALA A 124 8.72 -8.04 -13.09
CA ALA A 124 9.78 -8.57 -12.24
C ALA A 124 11.11 -8.69 -13.00
N PRO A 125 12.25 -8.78 -12.30
CA PRO A 125 13.51 -9.08 -12.95
C PRO A 125 13.47 -10.46 -13.62
N PHE A 126 14.02 -10.59 -14.81
CA PHE A 126 14.11 -11.87 -15.51
C PHE A 126 15.40 -11.98 -16.31
N TYR A 127 15.82 -13.20 -16.60
CA TYR A 127 16.98 -13.45 -17.45
C TYR A 127 16.55 -13.69 -18.89
N LYS A 128 17.18 -12.98 -19.83
CA LYS A 128 16.98 -13.18 -21.27
C LYS A 128 18.29 -12.96 -22.01
N ASP A 129 18.63 -13.87 -22.92
CA ASP A 129 19.83 -13.80 -23.76
C ASP A 129 21.14 -13.57 -22.97
N GLY A 130 21.27 -14.23 -21.82
CA GLY A 130 22.44 -14.10 -20.93
C GLY A 130 22.53 -12.77 -20.17
N ARG A 131 21.50 -11.93 -20.21
CA ARG A 131 21.43 -10.65 -19.48
C ARG A 131 20.35 -10.72 -18.39
N SER A 132 20.64 -10.14 -17.23
CA SER A 132 19.63 -9.88 -16.21
C SER A 132 18.90 -8.59 -16.57
N ILE A 133 17.60 -8.70 -16.85
CA ILE A 133 16.70 -7.57 -17.05
C ILE A 133 16.17 -7.18 -15.67
N PRO A 134 16.37 -5.93 -15.23
CA PRO A 134 15.91 -5.51 -13.91
C PRO A 134 14.39 -5.33 -13.87
N ALA A 135 13.82 -5.26 -12.66
CA ALA A 135 12.40 -4.96 -12.49
C ALA A 135 12.03 -3.64 -13.15
N LEU A 136 10.89 -3.57 -13.85
CA LEU A 136 10.53 -2.37 -14.60
C LEU A 136 10.30 -1.16 -13.68
N LEU A 137 9.57 -1.35 -12.57
CA LEU A 137 9.16 -0.25 -11.68
C LEU A 137 10.28 0.26 -10.77
N THR A 138 11.25 -0.59 -10.46
CA THR A 138 12.42 -0.27 -9.60
C THR A 138 13.68 -0.87 -10.22
N PRO A 139 14.16 -0.31 -11.35
CA PRO A 139 15.22 -0.93 -12.12
C PRO A 139 16.57 -0.92 -11.41
N ARG A 140 16.80 0.05 -10.52
CA ARG A 140 18.02 0.23 -9.72
C ARG A 140 17.70 0.97 -8.43
N GLU A 141 18.62 0.92 -7.47
CA GLU A 141 18.55 1.71 -6.25
C GLU A 141 18.40 3.21 -6.59
N HIS A 142 17.46 3.88 -5.93
CA HIS A 142 17.09 5.29 -6.15
C HIS A 142 16.50 5.64 -7.53
N VAL A 143 16.18 4.67 -8.38
CA VAL A 143 15.53 4.90 -9.69
C VAL A 143 14.15 4.27 -9.70
N ALA A 144 13.15 5.05 -10.11
CA ALA A 144 11.77 4.60 -10.26
C ALA A 144 11.26 4.86 -11.68
N VAL A 145 10.41 3.97 -12.16
CA VAL A 145 9.65 4.13 -13.40
C VAL A 145 8.18 4.06 -13.04
N ASP A 146 7.44 5.08 -13.46
CA ASP A 146 6.03 5.26 -13.12
C ASP A 146 5.36 5.95 -14.30
N GLU A 147 4.31 5.34 -14.86
CA GLU A 147 3.59 5.87 -16.02
C GLU A 147 3.03 7.27 -15.77
N SER A 148 2.61 7.54 -14.53
CA SER A 148 2.05 8.83 -14.11
C SER A 148 3.12 9.93 -14.01
N VAL A 149 4.41 9.56 -13.97
CA VAL A 149 5.54 10.48 -13.85
C VAL A 149 6.28 10.52 -15.17
N ARG A 150 6.19 11.65 -15.88
CA ARG A 150 6.88 11.87 -17.16
C ARG A 150 6.62 10.76 -18.19
N GLY A 151 5.43 10.15 -18.16
CA GLY A 151 5.05 9.09 -19.09
C GLY A 151 5.88 7.81 -18.97
N GLY A 152 6.42 7.51 -17.77
CA GLY A 152 7.27 6.34 -17.57
C GLY A 152 8.76 6.56 -17.87
N GLU A 153 9.21 7.81 -18.02
CA GLU A 153 10.65 8.09 -18.06
C GLU A 153 11.29 7.74 -16.71
N PRO A 154 12.41 6.97 -16.65
CA PRO A 154 13.08 6.69 -15.39
C PRO A 154 13.53 7.98 -14.68
N VAL A 155 13.11 8.14 -13.43
CA VAL A 155 13.42 9.31 -12.59
C VAL A 155 14.13 8.91 -11.31
N ILE A 156 14.82 9.87 -10.69
CA ILE A 156 15.31 9.73 -9.32
C ILE A 156 14.07 9.59 -8.42
N GLN A 157 14.03 8.52 -7.63
CA GLN A 157 12.90 8.15 -6.79
C GLN A 157 12.41 9.33 -5.93
N GLY A 158 11.10 9.58 -5.97
CA GLY A 158 10.47 10.70 -5.24
C GLY A 158 10.62 12.07 -5.90
N THR A 159 11.21 12.15 -7.10
CA THR A 159 11.35 13.40 -7.87
C THR A 159 10.82 13.25 -9.29
N ARG A 160 10.73 14.36 -10.04
CA ARG A 160 10.50 14.38 -11.50
C ARG A 160 11.80 14.60 -12.29
N ILE A 161 12.95 14.35 -11.67
CA ILE A 161 14.28 14.57 -12.27
C ILE A 161 14.67 13.28 -13.02
N PRO A 162 14.92 13.34 -14.35
CA PRO A 162 15.39 12.19 -15.11
C PRO A 162 16.64 11.55 -14.51
N ALA A 163 16.64 10.23 -14.36
CA ALA A 163 17.79 9.48 -13.85
C ALA A 163 19.02 9.59 -14.79
N SER A 164 18.80 9.91 -16.07
CA SER A 164 19.85 10.20 -17.05
C SER A 164 20.73 11.39 -16.65
N LEU A 165 20.21 12.33 -15.86
CA LEU A 165 20.99 13.49 -15.36
C LEU A 165 22.00 13.11 -14.27
N GLN A 166 21.84 11.95 -13.64
CA GLN A 166 22.80 11.40 -12.68
C GLN A 166 23.87 10.54 -13.37
N ALA A 167 23.61 10.06 -14.58
CA ALA A 167 24.61 9.36 -15.38
C ALA A 167 25.57 10.38 -15.99
N GLY A 168 26.75 10.53 -15.39
CA GLY A 168 27.83 11.37 -15.91
C GLY A 168 28.19 11.07 -17.38
N PRO A 169 28.89 12.00 -18.06
CA PRO A 169 29.11 11.96 -19.50
C PRO A 169 30.03 10.78 -19.87
N GLY A 170 29.44 9.66 -20.28
CA GLY A 170 30.23 8.47 -20.60
C GLY A 170 29.42 7.24 -20.97
N MET A 171 28.41 7.35 -21.83
CA MET A 171 27.87 6.17 -22.51
C MET A 171 27.53 6.48 -23.97
N THR A 172 28.44 6.00 -24.80
CA THR A 172 28.43 5.93 -26.26
C THR A 172 27.08 5.44 -26.77
N ARG A 173 26.54 6.15 -27.78
CA ARG A 173 25.40 5.68 -28.58
C ARG A 173 25.71 4.28 -29.11
N CYS A 174 24.94 3.28 -28.70
CA CYS A 174 24.88 2.02 -29.45
C CYS A 174 24.21 2.33 -30.79
N ARG A 175 24.96 2.14 -31.87
CA ARG A 175 24.45 1.98 -33.23
C ARG A 175 23.75 0.64 -33.36
#